data_AF-A0A3A9SBK7-F1
#
_entry.id   AF-A0A3A9SBK7-F1
#
_cell.length_a   1.000
_cell.length_b   1.000
_cell.length_c   1.000
_cell.angle_alpha   90.00
_cell.angle_beta   90.00
_cell.angle_gamma   90.00
#
_symmetry.space_group_name_H-M   'P 1'
#
loop_
_entity.id
_entity.type
_entity.pdbx_description
1 polymer ?
#
loop_
_entity_poly.entity_id
_entity_poly.type
_entity_poly.pdbx_seq_one_letter_code
_entity_poly.pdbx_strand_id
1 'polypeptide(L)'
;MDGVGMQCHGCGSTNVVFDAKRRILKCNQCGKEEYYSRATLNANGKVVFGKQNAISFFTDGKYDESRHYAMEVLDISMDNAPSLYILSYVDEFVSGKAGAMHDFFKQIKSVPLEYDEVKELRELIWASAYRLMDYEKDIIELITLNMQAAEDRNDLTDFIDKICPYFISKRASADYLDKELSEMYGELAQHCGIPKTCFALIKSIGENPDSPVANNSFFLKAKAQYFYDNYVLAVGKIIESMKENEFKQKFIGAYSQKQKQFLEQL
;
A
#
# COMPACT_ATOMS: atom_id res chain seq x y z
N MET A 1 25.10 21.52 -5.33
CA MET A 1 24.70 22.47 -4.28
C MET A 1 25.18 21.90 -2.97
N ASP A 2 25.73 22.77 -2.11
CA ASP A 2 26.58 22.42 -0.97
C ASP A 2 25.89 21.43 -0.02
N GLY A 3 26.66 20.46 0.51
CA GLY A 3 26.18 19.42 1.42
C GLY A 3 25.78 19.97 2.78
N VAL A 4 24.69 20.75 2.85
CA VAL A 4 24.24 21.40 4.09
C VAL A 4 23.70 20.33 5.04
N GLY A 5 24.55 19.87 5.95
CA GLY A 5 24.18 18.96 7.04
C GLY A 5 25.04 17.70 7.16
N MET A 6 26.04 17.50 6.30
CA MET A 6 27.02 16.42 6.46
C MET A 6 28.40 16.97 6.81
N GLN A 7 29.13 16.24 7.65
CA GLN A 7 30.51 16.55 8.06
C GLN A 7 31.43 15.39 7.74
N CYS A 8 32.66 15.71 7.33
CA CYS A 8 33.70 14.70 7.12
C CYS A 8 34.16 14.13 8.47
N HIS A 9 34.04 12.81 8.68
CA HIS A 9 34.53 12.16 9.91
C HIS A 9 36.07 12.17 10.03
N GLY A 10 36.80 12.43 8.94
CA GLY A 10 38.26 12.52 8.97
C GLY A 10 38.80 13.82 9.58
N CYS A 11 38.15 14.96 9.34
CA CYS A 11 38.67 16.28 9.74
C CYS A 11 37.62 17.23 10.32
N GLY A 12 36.35 16.81 10.44
CA GLY A 12 35.24 17.63 10.95
C GLY A 12 34.75 18.72 10.00
N SER A 13 35.34 18.82 8.80
CA SER A 13 34.96 19.87 7.84
C SER A 13 33.54 19.70 7.31
N THR A 14 32.82 20.81 7.20
CA THR A 14 31.53 20.92 6.50
C THR A 14 31.69 21.28 5.02
N ASN A 15 32.91 21.55 4.57
CA ASN A 15 33.19 21.78 3.15
C ASN A 15 33.29 20.44 2.42
N VAL A 16 32.12 19.88 2.13
CA VAL A 16 31.95 18.54 1.58
C VAL A 16 31.00 18.58 0.38
N VAL A 17 31.23 17.69 -0.57
CA VAL A 17 30.36 17.45 -1.72
C VAL A 17 29.80 16.04 -1.59
N PHE A 18 28.47 15.92 -1.53
CA PHE A 18 27.81 14.64 -1.46
C PHE A 18 27.27 14.25 -2.85
N ASP A 19 27.69 13.10 -3.36
CA ASP A 19 27.10 12.44 -4.51
C ASP A 19 26.00 11.49 -4.00
N ALA A 20 24.75 11.94 -4.05
CA ALA A 20 23.61 11.17 -3.59
C ALA A 20 23.38 9.88 -4.39
N LYS A 21 23.74 9.85 -5.68
CA LYS A 21 23.62 8.64 -6.54
C LYS A 21 24.59 7.55 -6.11
N ARG A 22 25.81 7.93 -5.77
CA ARG A 22 26.84 6.97 -5.32
C ARG A 22 26.85 6.81 -3.80
N ARG A 23 26.12 7.65 -3.07
CA ARG A 23 26.15 7.81 -1.61
C ARG A 23 27.56 8.05 -1.08
N ILE A 24 28.34 8.83 -1.81
CA ILE A 24 29.73 9.16 -1.46
C ILE A 24 29.80 10.62 -1.06
N LEU A 25 30.32 10.87 0.13
CA LEU A 25 30.70 12.19 0.60
C LEU A 25 32.19 12.39 0.35
N LYS A 26 32.53 13.44 -0.39
CA LYS A 26 33.91 13.85 -0.64
C LYS A 26 34.23 15.13 0.14
N CYS A 27 35.25 15.05 0.98
CA CYS A 27 35.73 16.22 1.71
C CYS A 27 36.70 17.05 0.85
N ASN A 28 36.37 18.32 0.63
CA ASN A 28 37.23 19.23 -0.14
C ASN A 28 38.46 19.69 0.65
N GLN A 29 38.48 19.51 1.98
CA GLN A 29 39.60 19.92 2.82
C GLN A 29 40.65 18.82 3.03
N CYS A 30 40.25 17.60 3.36
CA CYS A 30 41.20 16.49 3.59
C CYS A 30 41.22 15.44 2.48
N GLY A 31 40.37 15.59 1.45
CA GLY A 31 40.29 14.66 0.33
C GLY A 31 39.66 13.30 0.64
N LYS A 32 39.24 13.05 1.89
CA LYS A 32 38.64 11.78 2.31
C LYS A 32 37.29 11.57 1.62
N GLU A 33 37.08 10.35 1.13
CA GLU A 33 35.81 9.88 0.58
C GLU A 33 35.17 8.91 1.58
N GLU A 34 33.90 9.14 1.90
CA GLU A 34 33.14 8.37 2.88
C GLU A 34 31.86 7.84 2.24
N TYR A 35 31.63 6.54 2.34
CA TYR A 35 30.40 5.92 1.88
C TYR A 35 29.34 5.98 2.97
N TYR A 36 28.15 6.47 2.64
CA TYR A 36 27.01 6.55 3.54
C TYR A 36 26.00 5.46 3.23
N SER A 37 25.63 4.68 4.25
CA SER A 37 24.52 3.72 4.12
C SER A 37 23.18 4.46 4.08
N ARG A 38 22.14 3.80 3.56
CA ARG A 38 20.74 4.31 3.60
C ARG A 38 20.31 4.68 5.01
N ALA A 39 20.55 3.77 5.96
CA ALA A 39 20.27 3.99 7.38
C ALA A 39 20.97 5.24 7.92
N THR A 40 22.22 5.48 7.52
CA THR A 40 22.95 6.69 7.93
C THR A 40 22.33 7.96 7.34
N LEU A 41 21.87 7.93 6.09
CA LEU A 41 21.22 9.07 5.45
C LEU A 41 19.84 9.33 6.05
N ASN A 42 19.04 8.27 6.26
CA ASN A 42 17.72 8.34 6.85
C ASN A 42 17.75 8.80 8.31
N ALA A 43 18.81 8.49 9.06
CA ALA A 43 19.04 8.98 10.41
C ALA A 43 19.53 10.44 10.49
N ASN A 44 19.80 11.09 9.35
CA ASN A 44 20.18 12.50 9.34
C ASN A 44 19.03 13.36 9.90
N GLY A 45 19.31 14.21 10.89
CA GLY A 45 18.28 15.02 11.55
C GLY A 45 17.45 15.89 10.60
N LYS A 46 18.02 16.34 9.47
CA LYS A 46 17.27 17.06 8.43
C LYS A 46 16.34 16.16 7.66
N VAL A 47 16.77 14.94 7.33
CA VAL A 47 15.93 13.95 6.65
C VAL A 47 14.77 13.55 7.56
N VAL A 48 15.04 13.27 8.84
CA VAL A 48 14.00 12.94 9.82
C VAL A 48 12.98 14.08 9.94
N PHE A 49 13.45 15.32 10.14
CA PHE A 49 12.57 16.49 10.29
C PHE A 49 11.78 16.77 9.00
N GLY A 50 12.44 16.79 7.85
CA GLY A 50 11.81 17.01 6.55
C GLY A 50 10.75 15.94 6.26
N LYS A 51 11.07 14.67 6.50
CA LYS A 51 10.15 13.55 6.29
C LYS A 51 8.91 13.65 7.18
N GLN A 52 9.09 13.97 8.47
CA GLN A 52 7.96 14.16 9.41
C GLN A 52 7.04 15.31 8.97
N ASN A 53 7.62 16.43 8.56
CA ASN A 53 6.83 17.55 8.03
C ASN A 53 6.13 17.17 6.73
N ALA A 54 6.82 16.50 5.80
CA ALA A 54 6.24 16.06 4.54
C ALA A 54 5.01 15.19 4.76
N ILE A 55 5.10 14.21 5.67
CA ILE A 55 3.99 13.32 6.04
C ILE A 55 2.86 14.11 6.71
N SER A 56 3.17 14.96 7.71
CA SER A 56 2.16 15.74 8.41
C SER A 56 1.39 16.69 7.47
N PHE A 57 2.10 17.39 6.57
CA PHE A 57 1.46 18.25 5.58
C PHE A 57 0.63 17.45 4.58
N PHE A 58 1.10 16.25 4.20
CA PHE A 58 0.34 15.35 3.33
C PHE A 58 -0.99 14.94 3.95
N THR A 59 -0.96 14.50 5.21
CA THR A 59 -2.16 14.08 5.95
C THR A 59 -3.14 15.22 6.18
N ASP A 60 -2.64 16.46 6.26
CA ASP A 60 -3.44 17.69 6.36
C ASP A 60 -3.99 18.18 5.00
N GLY A 61 -3.63 17.54 3.89
CA GLY A 61 -4.01 17.96 2.53
C GLY A 61 -3.25 19.20 2.01
N LYS A 62 -2.16 19.60 2.67
CA LYS A 62 -1.27 20.70 2.28
C LYS A 62 -0.19 20.18 1.33
N TYR A 63 -0.61 19.89 0.10
CA TYR A 63 0.21 19.15 -0.87
C TYR A 63 1.44 19.91 -1.37
N ASP A 64 1.39 21.24 -1.46
CA ASP A 64 2.52 22.05 -1.90
C ASP A 64 3.66 22.03 -0.86
N GLU A 65 3.32 22.23 0.42
CA GLU A 65 4.27 22.14 1.53
C GLU A 65 4.81 20.72 1.68
N SER A 66 3.94 19.72 1.59
CA SER A 66 4.32 18.31 1.64
C SER A 66 5.34 17.97 0.54
N ARG A 67 5.07 18.41 -0.69
CA ARG A 67 5.96 18.23 -1.85
C ARG A 67 7.31 18.92 -1.62
N HIS A 68 7.31 20.15 -1.11
CA HIS A 68 8.54 20.90 -0.82
C HIS A 68 9.45 20.12 0.14
N TYR A 69 8.94 19.69 1.29
CA TYR A 69 9.73 18.92 2.25
C TYR A 69 10.15 17.54 1.72
N ALA A 70 9.31 16.87 0.94
CA ALA A 70 9.67 15.62 0.28
C ALA A 70 10.85 15.79 -0.69
N MET A 71 10.90 16.89 -1.45
CA MET A 71 12.06 17.20 -2.30
C MET A 71 13.34 17.42 -1.49
N GLU A 72 13.27 18.18 -0.38
CA GLU A 72 14.43 18.39 0.50
C GLU A 72 14.98 17.08 1.07
N VAL A 73 14.10 16.13 1.41
CA VAL A 73 14.50 14.80 1.84
C VAL A 73 15.21 14.07 0.70
N LEU A 74 14.65 14.09 -0.51
CA LEU A 74 15.18 13.36 -1.66
C LEU A 74 16.50 13.93 -2.19
N ASP A 75 16.78 15.21 -1.94
CA ASP A 75 18.10 15.80 -2.22
C ASP A 75 19.22 15.16 -1.38
N ILE A 76 18.87 14.57 -0.23
CA ILE A 76 19.82 13.91 0.70
C ILE A 76 19.71 12.39 0.64
N SER A 77 18.48 11.85 0.58
CA SER A 77 18.15 10.43 0.57
C SER A 77 17.21 10.16 -0.60
N MET A 78 17.76 10.09 -1.82
CA MET A 78 17.00 10.01 -3.08
C MET A 78 16.05 8.82 -3.20
N ASP A 79 16.27 7.79 -2.39
CA ASP A 79 15.53 6.55 -2.43
C ASP A 79 14.64 6.36 -1.20
N ASN A 80 14.45 7.44 -0.42
CA ASN A 80 13.52 7.50 0.71
C ASN A 80 12.08 7.25 0.25
N ALA A 81 11.50 6.13 0.67
CA ALA A 81 10.24 5.63 0.12
C ALA A 81 9.03 6.53 0.41
N PRO A 82 8.84 7.06 1.64
CA PRO A 82 7.73 7.97 1.95
C PRO A 82 7.79 9.26 1.12
N SER A 83 8.99 9.83 0.93
CA SER A 83 9.15 11.06 0.14
C SER A 83 8.92 10.81 -1.35
N LEU A 84 9.39 9.67 -1.88
CA LEU A 84 9.08 9.24 -3.25
C LEU A 84 7.58 9.05 -3.45
N TYR A 85 6.89 8.45 -2.48
CA TYR A 85 5.44 8.26 -2.50
C TYR A 85 4.71 9.61 -2.56
N ILE A 86 5.06 10.54 -1.67
CA ILE A 86 4.46 11.88 -1.62
C ILE A 86 4.64 12.61 -2.96
N LEU A 87 5.85 12.63 -3.51
CA LEU A 87 6.08 13.26 -4.81
C LEU A 87 5.26 12.63 -5.92
N SER A 88 5.21 11.30 -5.96
CA SER A 88 4.48 10.57 -7.01
C SER A 88 2.98 10.78 -6.91
N TYR A 89 2.44 10.85 -5.69
CA TYR A 89 1.05 11.17 -5.43
C TYR A 89 0.70 12.58 -5.90
N VAL A 90 1.51 13.57 -5.52
CA VAL A 90 1.28 14.98 -5.89
C VAL A 90 1.45 15.17 -7.40
N ASP A 91 2.43 14.51 -8.02
CA ASP A 91 2.61 14.52 -9.47
C ASP A 91 1.35 13.97 -10.18
N GLU A 92 0.82 12.81 -9.77
CA GLU A 92 -0.33 12.19 -10.43
C GLU A 92 -1.64 12.94 -10.17
N PHE A 93 -1.94 13.21 -8.91
CA PHE A 93 -3.29 13.56 -8.47
C PHE A 93 -3.52 15.06 -8.24
N VAL A 94 -2.44 15.83 -8.14
CA VAL A 94 -2.51 17.30 -7.98
C VAL A 94 -1.99 17.98 -9.25
N SER A 95 -0.89 17.49 -9.81
CA SER A 95 -0.23 18.10 -10.98
C SER A 95 -0.68 17.49 -12.32
N GLY A 96 -1.41 16.37 -12.31
CA GLY A 96 -1.98 15.75 -13.51
C GLY A 96 -0.99 14.94 -14.36
N LYS A 97 0.15 14.55 -13.81
CA LYS A 97 1.16 13.72 -14.48
C LYS A 97 0.80 12.24 -14.33
N ALA A 98 -0.05 11.78 -15.25
CA ALA A 98 -0.53 10.40 -15.25
C ALA A 98 0.61 9.36 -15.26
N GLY A 99 0.46 8.32 -14.43
CA GLY A 99 1.39 7.19 -14.33
C GLY A 99 2.49 7.36 -13.28
N ALA A 100 2.57 8.51 -12.59
CA ALA A 100 3.58 8.73 -11.56
C ALA A 100 3.47 7.74 -10.39
N MET A 101 2.25 7.40 -9.96
CA MET A 101 2.04 6.38 -8.91
C MET A 101 2.37 4.96 -9.41
N HIS A 102 2.04 4.64 -10.66
CA HIS A 102 2.46 3.37 -11.25
C HIS A 102 3.98 3.23 -11.27
N ASP A 103 4.69 4.29 -11.69
CA ASP A 103 6.15 4.33 -11.71
C ASP A 103 6.73 4.19 -10.29
N PHE A 104 6.11 4.81 -9.28
CA PHE A 104 6.47 4.63 -7.88
C PHE A 104 6.42 3.16 -7.45
N PHE A 105 5.26 2.50 -7.64
CA PHE A 105 5.10 1.10 -7.23
C PHE A 105 6.06 0.17 -7.97
N LYS A 106 6.33 0.45 -9.24
CA LYS A 106 7.33 -0.30 -10.02
C LYS A 106 8.75 -0.10 -9.49
N GLN A 107 9.14 1.14 -9.18
CA GLN A 107 10.48 1.46 -8.69
C GLN A 107 10.73 0.86 -7.31
N ILE A 108 9.77 1.01 -6.40
CA ILE A 108 9.97 0.71 -4.97
C ILE A 108 10.11 -0.80 -4.68
N LYS A 109 9.60 -1.68 -5.56
CA LYS A 109 9.79 -3.14 -5.44
C LYS A 109 11.26 -3.58 -5.40
N SER A 110 12.15 -2.80 -6.00
CA SER A 110 13.60 -3.09 -6.03
C SER A 110 14.38 -2.50 -4.85
N VAL A 111 13.70 -1.78 -3.96
CA VAL A 111 14.30 -0.98 -2.91
C VAL A 111 14.14 -1.70 -1.57
N PRO A 112 15.22 -2.01 -0.83
CA PRO A 112 15.11 -2.57 0.51
C PRO A 112 14.60 -1.49 1.46
N LEU A 113 13.37 -1.65 1.94
CA LEU A 113 12.74 -0.69 2.83
C LEU A 113 13.13 -0.92 4.29
N GLU A 114 13.35 0.16 5.01
CA GLU A 114 13.47 0.12 6.47
C GLU A 114 12.08 -0.01 7.11
N TYR A 115 12.01 -0.62 8.30
CA TYR A 115 10.73 -0.85 9.01
C TYR A 115 9.90 0.43 9.18
N ASP A 116 10.55 1.55 9.53
CA ASP A 116 9.88 2.84 9.68
C ASP A 116 9.32 3.36 8.35
N GLU A 117 10.02 3.12 7.23
CA GLU A 117 9.52 3.51 5.90
C GLU A 117 8.24 2.74 5.54
N VAL A 118 8.16 1.45 5.86
CA VAL A 118 6.95 0.63 5.64
C VAL A 118 5.79 1.15 6.48
N LYS A 119 6.04 1.49 7.75
CA LYS A 119 5.04 2.08 8.64
C LYS A 119 4.52 3.42 8.11
N GLU A 120 5.42 4.30 7.68
CA GLU A 120 5.08 5.62 7.13
C GLU A 120 4.32 5.50 5.79
N LEU A 121 4.70 4.54 4.94
CA LEU A 121 3.95 4.24 3.71
C LEU A 121 2.53 3.76 4.01
N ARG A 122 2.33 2.90 5.01
CA ARG A 122 0.97 2.48 5.43
C ARG A 122 0.11 3.66 5.86
N GLU A 123 0.70 4.63 6.56
CA GLU A 123 0.01 5.86 6.97
C GLU A 123 -0.38 6.72 5.77
N LEU A 124 0.55 6.99 4.86
CA LEU A 124 0.33 7.78 3.65
C LEU A 124 -0.71 7.14 2.71
N ILE A 125 -0.61 5.81 2.50
CA ILE A 125 -1.57 5.03 1.70
C ILE A 125 -2.97 5.12 2.31
N TRP A 126 -3.08 4.98 3.63
CA TRP A 126 -4.38 5.11 4.28
C TRP A 126 -4.96 6.52 4.15
N ALA A 127 -4.15 7.55 4.40
CA ALA A 127 -4.57 8.95 4.32
C ALA A 127 -5.08 9.34 2.93
N SER A 128 -4.62 8.64 1.90
CA SER A 128 -4.95 8.93 0.51
C SER A 128 -5.71 7.81 -0.22
N ALA A 129 -6.22 6.81 0.51
CA ALA A 129 -6.87 5.61 -0.01
C ALA A 129 -7.96 5.91 -1.04
N TYR A 130 -8.68 7.03 -0.89
CA TYR A 130 -9.76 7.43 -1.78
C TYR A 130 -9.36 7.58 -3.27
N ARG A 131 -8.05 7.73 -3.57
CA ARG A 131 -7.53 7.76 -4.95
C ARG A 131 -6.74 6.52 -5.37
N LEU A 132 -6.61 5.52 -4.51
CA LEU A 132 -5.66 4.42 -4.70
C LEU A 132 -6.31 3.07 -5.04
N MET A 133 -7.60 3.04 -5.34
CA MET A 133 -8.32 1.78 -5.61
C MET A 133 -7.69 0.98 -6.76
N ASP A 134 -7.17 1.66 -7.78
CA ASP A 134 -6.55 1.00 -8.94
C ASP A 134 -5.16 0.41 -8.61
N TYR A 135 -4.58 0.79 -7.48
CA TYR A 135 -3.27 0.34 -7.00
C TYR A 135 -3.38 -0.69 -5.86
N GLU A 136 -4.56 -1.27 -5.62
CA GLU A 136 -4.80 -2.20 -4.50
C GLU A 136 -3.82 -3.38 -4.51
N LYS A 137 -3.60 -4.02 -5.67
CA LYS A 137 -2.67 -5.15 -5.80
C LYS A 137 -1.24 -4.74 -5.48
N ASP A 138 -0.80 -3.60 -6.02
CA ASP A 138 0.54 -3.05 -5.77
C ASP A 138 0.76 -2.71 -4.30
N ILE A 139 -0.28 -2.18 -3.62
CA ILE A 139 -0.26 -1.90 -2.19
C ILE A 139 -0.13 -3.20 -1.38
N ILE A 140 -0.95 -4.20 -1.69
CA ILE A 140 -0.92 -5.50 -1.00
C ILE A 140 0.46 -6.13 -1.17
N GLU A 141 0.97 -6.19 -2.40
CA GLU A 141 2.28 -6.77 -2.71
C GLU A 141 3.41 -6.01 -1.98
N LEU A 142 3.42 -4.68 -2.03
CA LEU A 142 4.45 -3.87 -1.38
C LEU A 142 4.50 -4.13 0.13
N ILE A 143 3.35 -4.11 0.81
CA ILE A 143 3.31 -4.25 2.26
C ILE A 143 3.60 -5.70 2.68
N THR A 144 3.06 -6.70 1.97
CA THR A 144 3.30 -8.11 2.29
C THR A 144 4.76 -8.53 2.08
N LEU A 145 5.41 -8.04 1.02
CA LEU A 145 6.84 -8.32 0.77
C LEU A 145 7.75 -7.75 1.86
N ASN A 146 7.36 -6.65 2.51
CA ASN A 146 8.16 -5.99 3.54
C ASN A 146 7.72 -6.32 4.98
N MET A 147 6.69 -7.16 5.17
CA MET A 147 6.14 -7.53 6.49
C MET A 147 6.02 -9.06 6.64
N GLN A 148 7.11 -9.77 6.40
CA GLN A 148 7.14 -11.24 6.41
C GLN A 148 7.47 -11.85 7.78
N ALA A 149 7.97 -11.04 8.73
CA ALA A 149 8.33 -11.54 10.05
C ALA A 149 7.08 -11.91 10.86
N ALA A 150 7.22 -12.87 11.79
CA ALA A 150 6.09 -13.31 12.60
C ALA A 150 5.53 -12.19 13.50
N GLU A 151 6.40 -11.28 13.92
CA GLU A 151 6.10 -10.09 14.74
C GLU A 151 5.29 -9.04 13.98
N ASP A 152 5.46 -8.94 12.66
CA ASP A 152 4.72 -8.00 11.81
C ASP A 152 3.28 -8.44 11.52
N ARG A 153 2.95 -9.71 11.81
CA ARG A 153 1.70 -10.31 11.36
C ARG A 153 0.45 -9.57 11.84
N ASN A 154 0.46 -9.08 13.07
CA ASN A 154 -0.69 -8.35 13.63
C ASN A 154 -0.87 -7.01 12.91
N ASP A 155 0.22 -6.27 12.75
CA ASP A 155 0.27 -5.00 12.04
C ASP A 155 -0.13 -5.12 10.56
N LEU A 156 0.33 -6.19 9.89
CA LEU A 156 -0.06 -6.53 8.53
C LEU A 156 -1.56 -6.84 8.48
N THR A 157 -2.06 -7.69 9.38
CA THR A 157 -3.48 -8.04 9.45
C THR A 157 -4.33 -6.79 9.64
N ASP A 158 -3.97 -5.93 10.60
CA ASP A 158 -4.69 -4.70 10.91
C ASP A 158 -4.72 -3.72 9.74
N PHE A 159 -3.61 -3.58 9.01
CA PHE A 159 -3.56 -2.73 7.84
C PHE A 159 -4.44 -3.26 6.70
N ILE A 160 -4.33 -4.55 6.37
CA ILE A 160 -5.14 -5.17 5.31
C ILE A 160 -6.63 -5.07 5.65
N ASP A 161 -7.01 -5.39 6.89
CA ASP A 161 -8.39 -5.27 7.38
C ASP A 161 -8.88 -3.84 7.57
N LYS A 162 -8.02 -2.85 7.36
CA LYS A 162 -8.40 -1.43 7.30
C LYS A 162 -8.60 -0.98 5.85
N ILE A 163 -7.65 -1.30 4.96
CA ILE A 163 -7.59 -0.77 3.59
C ILE A 163 -8.48 -1.56 2.61
N CYS A 164 -8.43 -2.90 2.62
CA CYS A 164 -9.14 -3.72 1.64
C CYS A 164 -10.67 -3.63 1.79
N PRO A 165 -11.26 -3.67 3.01
CA PRO A 165 -12.69 -3.44 3.17
C PRO A 165 -13.14 -2.07 2.64
N TYR A 166 -12.29 -1.05 2.81
CA TYR A 166 -12.57 0.27 2.25
C TYR A 166 -12.63 0.22 0.73
N PHE A 167 -11.65 -0.37 0.05
CA PHE A 167 -11.66 -0.53 -1.40
C PHE A 167 -12.86 -1.34 -1.89
N ILE A 168 -13.12 -2.52 -1.30
CA ILE A 168 -14.27 -3.37 -1.65
C ILE A 168 -15.58 -2.57 -1.57
N SER A 169 -15.76 -1.76 -0.53
CA SER A 169 -16.99 -0.96 -0.35
C SER A 169 -17.20 0.16 -1.40
N LYS A 170 -16.15 0.49 -2.15
CA LYS A 170 -16.16 1.55 -3.17
C LYS A 170 -16.14 1.01 -4.60
N ARG A 171 -16.02 -0.31 -4.79
CA ARG A 171 -16.04 -0.93 -6.12
C ARG A 171 -17.42 -0.80 -6.76
N ALA A 172 -17.44 -0.31 -7.98
CA ALA A 172 -18.64 -0.18 -8.80
C ALA A 172 -18.96 -1.45 -9.61
N SER A 173 -18.01 -2.37 -9.71
CA SER A 173 -18.13 -3.61 -10.49
C SER A 173 -17.62 -4.79 -9.68
N ALA A 174 -18.00 -6.01 -10.06
CA ALA A 174 -17.48 -7.27 -9.54
C ALA A 174 -16.12 -7.65 -10.15
N ASP A 175 -15.80 -7.12 -11.34
CA ASP A 175 -14.60 -7.51 -12.12
C ASP A 175 -13.28 -7.12 -11.45
N TYR A 176 -13.32 -6.29 -10.40
CA TYR A 176 -12.11 -5.97 -9.62
C TYR A 176 -11.52 -7.21 -8.94
N LEU A 177 -12.36 -8.19 -8.56
CA LEU A 177 -11.93 -9.44 -7.96
C LEU A 177 -11.51 -10.42 -9.06
N ASP A 178 -10.47 -10.04 -9.79
CA ASP A 178 -9.86 -10.92 -10.77
C ASP A 178 -9.08 -12.05 -10.09
N LYS A 179 -8.54 -12.95 -10.93
CA LYS A 179 -7.80 -14.12 -10.46
C LYS A 179 -6.63 -13.74 -9.54
N GLU A 180 -5.88 -12.70 -9.90
CA GLU A 180 -4.69 -12.28 -9.17
C GLU A 180 -5.06 -11.73 -7.78
N LEU A 181 -6.03 -10.82 -7.71
CA LEU A 181 -6.48 -10.27 -6.42
C LEU A 181 -7.15 -11.35 -5.56
N SER A 182 -7.90 -12.28 -6.17
CA SER A 182 -8.48 -13.42 -5.44
C SER A 182 -7.41 -14.34 -4.84
N GLU A 183 -6.30 -14.57 -5.55
CA GLU A 183 -5.16 -15.35 -5.04
C GLU A 183 -4.48 -14.61 -3.88
N MET A 184 -4.22 -13.31 -4.02
CA MET A 184 -3.66 -12.47 -2.95
C MET A 184 -4.52 -12.49 -1.68
N TYR A 185 -5.84 -12.31 -1.81
CA TYR A 185 -6.75 -12.41 -0.66
C TYR A 185 -6.78 -13.82 -0.05
N GLY A 186 -6.69 -14.88 -0.87
CA GLY A 186 -6.64 -16.26 -0.40
C GLY A 186 -5.41 -16.51 0.48
N GLU A 187 -4.24 -16.05 0.04
CA GLU A 187 -2.98 -16.11 0.80
C GLU A 187 -3.06 -15.29 2.09
N LEU A 188 -3.58 -14.05 2.01
CA LEU A 188 -3.78 -13.20 3.18
C LEU A 188 -4.76 -13.82 4.19
N ALA A 189 -5.84 -14.46 3.73
CA ALA A 189 -6.78 -15.18 4.60
C ALA A 189 -6.10 -16.38 5.28
N GLN A 190 -5.23 -17.10 4.57
CA GLN A 190 -4.48 -18.23 5.12
C GLN A 190 -3.42 -17.80 6.14
N HIS A 191 -2.70 -16.70 5.90
CA HIS A 191 -1.61 -16.26 6.78
C HIS A 191 -2.08 -15.33 7.90
N CYS A 192 -2.90 -14.35 7.55
CA CYS A 192 -3.34 -13.26 8.43
C CYS A 192 -4.77 -13.47 8.97
N GLY A 193 -5.63 -14.19 8.24
CA GLY A 193 -7.03 -14.42 8.61
C GLY A 193 -7.99 -13.32 8.18
N ILE A 194 -7.51 -12.06 8.10
CA ILE A 194 -8.19 -10.87 7.54
C ILE A 194 -9.73 -10.86 7.69
N PRO A 195 -10.26 -10.97 8.92
CA PRO A 195 -11.69 -11.17 9.13
C PRO A 195 -12.57 -10.03 8.61
N LYS A 196 -12.13 -8.77 8.66
CA LYS A 196 -12.93 -7.64 8.14
C LYS A 196 -12.99 -7.65 6.62
N THR A 197 -11.90 -8.05 5.97
CA THR A 197 -11.82 -8.22 4.51
C THR A 197 -12.73 -9.36 4.05
N CYS A 198 -12.64 -10.52 4.71
CA CYS A 198 -13.54 -11.65 4.48
C CYS A 198 -15.02 -11.27 4.67
N PHE A 199 -15.33 -10.52 5.73
CA PHE A 199 -16.69 -10.03 5.96
C PHE A 199 -17.16 -9.08 4.84
N ALA A 200 -16.31 -8.15 4.39
CA ALA A 200 -16.62 -7.24 3.28
C ALA A 200 -16.87 -7.99 1.97
N LEU A 201 -16.08 -9.03 1.67
CA LEU A 201 -16.29 -9.89 0.51
C LEU A 201 -17.66 -10.59 0.57
N ILE A 202 -18.02 -11.22 1.69
CA ILE A 202 -19.33 -11.86 1.85
C ILE A 202 -20.46 -10.84 1.72
N LYS A 203 -20.31 -9.66 2.33
CA LYS A 203 -21.28 -8.57 2.26
C LYS A 203 -21.51 -8.11 0.82
N SER A 204 -20.43 -7.94 0.07
CA SER A 204 -20.46 -7.47 -1.32
C SER A 204 -21.18 -8.42 -2.29
N ILE A 205 -21.33 -9.72 -1.98
CA ILE A 205 -22.19 -10.63 -2.76
C ILE A 205 -23.61 -10.07 -2.88
N GLY A 206 -24.11 -9.39 -1.83
CA GLY A 206 -25.46 -8.81 -1.82
C GLY A 206 -25.53 -7.31 -2.15
N GLU A 207 -24.39 -6.60 -2.13
CA GLU A 207 -24.36 -5.14 -2.20
C GLU A 207 -23.58 -4.58 -3.40
N ASN A 208 -22.76 -5.39 -4.07
CA ASN A 208 -22.04 -4.96 -5.26
C ASN A 208 -23.05 -4.58 -6.36
N PRO A 209 -22.87 -3.46 -7.08
CA PRO A 209 -23.80 -3.04 -8.13
C PRO A 209 -23.99 -4.06 -9.26
N ASP A 210 -23.01 -4.92 -9.54
CA ASP A 210 -23.15 -6.00 -10.53
C ASP A 210 -23.90 -7.22 -9.99
N SER A 211 -24.13 -7.28 -8.67
CA SER A 211 -24.85 -8.39 -8.06
C SER A 211 -26.33 -8.40 -8.49
N PRO A 212 -26.85 -9.53 -8.98
CA PRO A 212 -28.28 -9.71 -9.22
C PRO A 212 -29.14 -9.52 -7.97
N VAL A 213 -28.57 -9.72 -6.77
CA VAL A 213 -29.26 -9.52 -5.49
C VAL A 213 -29.50 -8.04 -5.23
N ALA A 214 -28.53 -7.17 -5.55
CA ALA A 214 -28.60 -5.74 -5.25
C ALA A 214 -29.69 -5.03 -6.08
N ASN A 215 -29.87 -5.46 -7.34
CA ASN A 215 -30.77 -4.80 -8.30
C ASN A 215 -31.99 -5.66 -8.67
N ASN A 216 -32.20 -6.80 -8.02
CA ASN A 216 -33.25 -7.77 -8.32
C ASN A 216 -33.26 -8.19 -9.82
N SER A 217 -32.09 -8.54 -10.35
CA SER A 217 -31.89 -8.77 -11.79
C SER A 217 -31.61 -10.23 -12.16
N PHE A 218 -32.05 -11.20 -11.35
CA PHE A 218 -31.90 -12.64 -11.63
C PHE A 218 -32.57 -13.09 -12.93
N PHE A 219 -33.55 -12.33 -13.44
CA PHE A 219 -34.15 -12.59 -14.75
C PHE A 219 -33.12 -12.53 -15.90
N LEU A 220 -31.98 -11.85 -15.72
CA LEU A 220 -30.85 -11.84 -16.65
C LEU A 220 -29.91 -13.03 -16.37
N LYS A 221 -30.38 -14.25 -16.69
CA LYS A 221 -29.71 -15.52 -16.36
C LYS A 221 -28.22 -15.57 -16.68
N ALA A 222 -27.81 -15.12 -17.87
CA ALA A 222 -26.40 -15.12 -18.26
C ALA A 222 -25.53 -14.22 -17.37
N LYS A 223 -26.03 -13.04 -16.97
CA LYS A 223 -25.32 -12.15 -16.06
C LYS A 223 -25.28 -12.71 -14.64
N ALA A 224 -26.38 -13.30 -14.18
CA ALA A 224 -26.45 -13.91 -12.86
C ALA A 224 -25.49 -15.11 -12.75
N GLN A 225 -25.43 -15.95 -13.78
CA GLN A 225 -24.47 -17.06 -13.86
C GLN A 225 -23.03 -16.55 -13.89
N TYR A 226 -22.74 -15.52 -14.69
CA TYR A 226 -21.40 -14.92 -14.75
C TYR A 226 -20.95 -14.38 -13.38
N PHE A 227 -21.80 -13.65 -12.67
CA PHE A 227 -21.49 -13.16 -11.32
C PHE A 227 -21.28 -14.31 -10.33
N TYR A 228 -22.10 -15.36 -10.41
CA TYR A 228 -21.92 -16.54 -9.58
C TYR A 228 -20.56 -17.20 -9.80
N ASP A 229 -20.22 -17.49 -11.07
CA ASP A 229 -19.02 -18.23 -11.43
C ASP A 229 -17.73 -17.45 -11.14
N ASN A 230 -17.73 -16.14 -11.39
CA ASN A 230 -16.52 -15.32 -11.31
C ASN A 230 -16.37 -14.58 -9.97
N TYR A 231 -17.46 -14.31 -9.27
CA TYR A 231 -17.41 -13.55 -8.01
C TYR A 231 -17.78 -14.41 -6.80
N VAL A 232 -18.98 -15.01 -6.79
CA VAL A 232 -19.47 -15.76 -5.61
C VAL A 232 -18.55 -16.94 -5.29
N LEU A 233 -18.19 -17.73 -6.30
CA LEU A 233 -17.28 -18.86 -6.10
C LEU A 233 -15.85 -18.43 -5.71
N ALA A 234 -15.37 -17.29 -6.22
CA ALA A 234 -14.06 -16.75 -5.84
C ALA A 234 -14.04 -16.35 -4.36
N VAL A 235 -15.09 -15.65 -3.89
CA VAL A 235 -15.28 -15.34 -2.47
C VAL A 235 -15.27 -16.62 -1.63
N GLY A 236 -15.99 -17.67 -2.04
CA GLY A 236 -16.01 -18.96 -1.33
C GLY A 236 -14.61 -19.54 -1.11
N LYS A 237 -13.78 -19.57 -2.14
CA LYS A 237 -12.40 -20.07 -2.07
C LYS A 237 -11.55 -19.31 -1.05
N ILE A 238 -11.69 -17.97 -1.00
CA ILE A 238 -10.97 -17.11 -0.04
C ILE A 238 -11.42 -17.41 1.40
N ILE A 239 -12.73 -17.57 1.63
CA ILE A 239 -13.26 -17.88 2.96
C ILE A 239 -12.82 -19.27 3.44
N GLU A 240 -12.77 -20.25 2.54
CA GLU A 240 -12.31 -21.61 2.84
C GLU A 240 -10.81 -21.66 3.18
N SER A 241 -9.98 -20.84 2.51
CA SER A 241 -8.53 -20.77 2.77
C SER A 241 -8.18 -20.09 4.09
N MET A 242 -9.13 -19.39 4.71
CA MET A 242 -8.93 -18.67 5.95
C MET A 242 -8.38 -19.58 7.05
N LYS A 243 -7.35 -19.11 7.78
CA LYS A 243 -6.82 -19.88 8.92
C LYS A 243 -7.87 -20.12 9.98
N GLU A 244 -7.73 -21.21 10.73
CA GLU A 244 -8.59 -21.49 11.88
C GLU A 244 -8.48 -20.36 12.92
N ASN A 245 -9.61 -19.72 13.19
CA ASN A 245 -9.80 -18.72 14.23
C ASN A 245 -11.28 -18.68 14.63
N GLU A 246 -11.62 -17.82 15.59
CA GLU A 246 -12.99 -17.69 16.10
C GLU A 246 -14.04 -17.27 15.05
N PHE A 247 -13.60 -16.71 13.91
CA PHE A 247 -14.49 -16.20 12.86
C PHE A 247 -14.73 -17.19 11.71
N LYS A 248 -13.81 -18.14 11.47
CA LYS A 248 -13.83 -18.97 10.25
C LYS A 248 -15.15 -19.71 10.06
N GLN A 249 -15.61 -20.44 11.06
CA GLN A 249 -16.86 -21.21 10.98
C GLN A 249 -18.08 -20.31 10.78
N LYS A 250 -18.08 -19.12 11.40
CA LYS A 250 -19.13 -18.12 11.20
C LYS A 250 -19.16 -17.59 9.76
N PHE A 251 -18.00 -17.34 9.17
CA PHE A 251 -17.91 -16.87 7.78
C PHE A 251 -18.24 -17.97 6.77
N ILE A 252 -17.80 -19.21 6.98
CA ILE A 252 -18.23 -20.35 6.17
C ILE A 252 -19.75 -20.50 6.19
N GLY A 253 -20.37 -20.42 7.38
CA GLY A 253 -21.83 -20.47 7.51
C GLY A 253 -22.53 -19.31 6.80
N ALA A 254 -22.05 -18.08 6.99
CA ALA A 254 -22.61 -16.88 6.34
C ALA A 254 -22.49 -16.93 4.81
N TYR A 255 -21.33 -17.34 4.30
CA TYR A 255 -21.10 -17.58 2.87
C TYR A 255 -22.04 -18.65 2.33
N SER A 256 -22.13 -19.81 3.00
CA SER A 256 -22.96 -20.93 2.56
C SER A 256 -24.44 -20.55 2.48
N GLN A 257 -24.92 -19.75 3.44
CA GLN A 257 -26.28 -19.21 3.42
C GLN A 257 -26.50 -18.28 2.22
N LYS A 258 -25.55 -17.36 1.95
CA LYS A 258 -25.62 -16.45 0.80
C LYS A 258 -25.57 -17.20 -0.53
N GLN A 259 -24.68 -18.17 -0.66
CA GLN A 259 -24.55 -19.01 -1.84
C GLN A 259 -25.85 -19.79 -2.12
N LYS A 260 -26.43 -20.39 -1.08
CA LYS A 260 -27.71 -21.10 -1.20
C LYS A 260 -28.85 -20.18 -1.66
N GLN A 261 -28.99 -19.01 -1.03
CA GLN A 261 -30.00 -18.01 -1.42
C GLN A 261 -29.82 -17.51 -2.86
N PHE A 262 -28.58 -17.45 -3.34
CA PHE A 262 -28.26 -17.08 -4.71
C PHE A 262 -28.67 -18.18 -5.69
N LEU A 263 -28.31 -19.44 -5.39
CA LEU A 263 -28.64 -20.61 -6.22
C LEU A 263 -30.15 -20.88 -6.29
N GLU A 264 -30.91 -20.58 -5.23
CA GLU A 264 -32.37 -20.71 -5.24
C GLU A 264 -33.06 -19.73 -6.23
N GLN A 265 -32.36 -18.68 -6.66
CA GLN A 265 -32.88 -17.65 -7.57
C GLN A 265 -32.29 -17.70 -8.99
N LEU A 266 -31.26 -18.52 -9.20
CA LEU A 266 -30.53 -18.66 -10.48
C LEU A 266 -31.29 -19.56 -11.47
#